data_AF-A0A6M3XUB5-F1
#
_entry.id   AF-A0A6M3XUB5-F1
#
_cell.length_a   1.000
_cell.length_b   1.000
_cell.length_c   1.000
_cell.angle_alpha   90.00
_cell.angle_beta   90.00
_cell.angle_gamma   90.00
#
_symmetry.space_group_name_H-M   'P 1'
#
loop_
_entity.id
_entity.type
_entity.pdbx_description
1 polymer ?
#
loop_
_entity_poly.entity_id
_entity_poly.type
_entity_poly.pdbx_seq_one_letter_code
_entity_poly.pdbx_strand_id
1 'polypeptide(L)'
;MKIIIIGKGDYWQLAPFEGETWGVNDLILLRPFKRLFDLHAIGSWKDKQKQIDTRKKALRINTLYTLDNYPLDELKKFFKTDYFSCSAAYMIALAIYEGATSIDLYGVNMVIAKEYAHQKPCVDYWCGQAMGRGIEVAVYGKTSTIMKTPAGLLYGYLTKQELNHGKQ
;
A
#
# COMPACT_ATOMS: atom_id res chain seq x y z
N MET A 1 -6.28 14.37 5.18
CA MET A 1 -6.83 14.02 3.83
C MET A 1 -7.03 12.52 3.75
N LYS A 2 -8.12 12.03 3.13
CA LYS A 2 -8.32 10.59 2.89
C LYS A 2 -7.55 10.14 1.65
N ILE A 3 -6.75 9.08 1.77
CA ILE A 3 -5.93 8.51 0.69
C ILE A 3 -6.36 7.08 0.40
N ILE A 4 -6.43 6.72 -0.88
CA ILE A 4 -6.85 5.38 -1.34
C ILE A 4 -5.68 4.75 -2.09
N ILE A 5 -5.04 3.76 -1.47
CA ILE A 5 -3.90 3.02 -2.02
C ILE A 5 -4.40 1.74 -2.69
N ILE A 6 -4.03 1.55 -3.95
CA ILE A 6 -4.56 0.49 -4.81
C ILE A 6 -3.41 -0.36 -5.36
N GLY A 7 -3.32 -1.59 -4.84
CA GLY A 7 -2.42 -2.65 -5.29
C GLY A 7 -3.01 -3.49 -6.43
N LYS A 8 -2.33 -4.58 -6.79
CA LYS A 8 -2.69 -5.47 -7.92
C LYS A 8 -3.38 -6.79 -7.50
N GLY A 9 -3.51 -7.07 -6.21
CA GLY A 9 -4.23 -8.24 -5.72
C GLY A 9 -5.75 -8.06 -5.81
N ASP A 10 -6.52 -9.14 -5.61
CA ASP A 10 -7.98 -9.13 -5.58
C ASP A 10 -8.59 -7.93 -4.83
N TYR A 11 -9.79 -7.51 -5.24
CA TYR A 11 -10.54 -6.37 -4.68
C TYR A 11 -10.04 -4.98 -5.10
N TRP A 12 -8.97 -4.85 -5.88
CA TRP A 12 -8.53 -3.54 -6.40
C TRP A 12 -9.59 -2.84 -7.26
N GLN A 13 -10.42 -3.60 -7.97
CA GLN A 13 -11.48 -3.08 -8.84
C GLN A 13 -12.60 -2.38 -8.04
N LEU A 14 -12.75 -2.70 -6.76
CA LEU A 14 -13.77 -2.09 -5.89
C LEU A 14 -13.32 -0.75 -5.30
N ALA A 15 -12.05 -0.37 -5.49
CA ALA A 15 -11.56 0.91 -5.01
C ALA A 15 -12.28 2.07 -5.71
N PRO A 16 -12.73 3.11 -4.98
CA PRO A 16 -13.39 4.27 -5.56
C PRO A 16 -12.58 4.91 -6.69
N PHE A 17 -13.25 5.46 -7.70
CA PHE A 17 -12.60 6.21 -8.79
C PHE A 17 -12.25 7.63 -8.39
N GLU A 18 -13.11 8.25 -7.59
CA GLU A 18 -12.95 9.61 -7.10
C GLU A 18 -12.09 9.67 -5.83
N GLY A 19 -11.55 10.87 -5.55
CA GLY A 19 -10.72 11.13 -4.37
C GLY A 19 -9.21 11.02 -4.63
N GLU A 20 -8.43 10.92 -3.55
CA GLU A 20 -6.96 10.86 -3.63
C GLU A 20 -6.49 9.42 -3.87
N THR A 21 -6.58 8.97 -5.13
CA THR A 21 -6.29 7.58 -5.54
C THR A 21 -4.86 7.38 -6.00
N TRP A 22 -4.15 6.43 -5.39
CA TRP A 22 -2.76 6.13 -5.63
C TRP A 22 -2.61 4.68 -6.12
N GLY A 23 -2.00 4.49 -7.30
CA GLY A 23 -1.82 3.16 -7.91
C GLY A 23 -0.35 2.75 -8.02
N VAL A 24 -0.13 1.48 -8.37
CA VAL A 24 1.23 0.94 -8.59
C VAL A 24 1.43 0.44 -10.03
N ASN A 25 2.67 0.57 -10.52
CA ASN A 25 3.16 -0.09 -11.72
C ASN A 25 2.24 0.10 -12.96
N ASP A 26 1.92 -0.98 -13.65
CA ASP A 26 1.10 -1.03 -14.87
C ASP A 26 -0.40 -0.96 -14.61
N LEU A 27 -0.84 -0.78 -13.36
CA LEU A 27 -2.26 -0.71 -13.05
C LEU A 27 -2.93 0.52 -13.72
N ILE A 28 -2.15 1.55 -14.06
CA ILE A 28 -2.60 2.72 -14.84
C ILE A 28 -3.08 2.37 -16.26
N LEU A 29 -2.73 1.18 -16.76
CA LEU A 29 -3.24 0.67 -18.02
C LEU A 29 -4.71 0.24 -17.91
N LEU A 30 -5.18 -0.08 -16.70
CA LEU A 30 -6.52 -0.60 -16.44
C LEU A 30 -7.47 0.46 -15.85
N ARG A 31 -6.95 1.45 -15.13
CA ARG A 31 -7.76 2.56 -14.56
C ARG A 31 -6.91 3.81 -14.28
N PRO A 32 -7.50 5.02 -14.23
CA PRO A 32 -6.78 6.23 -13.83
C PRO A 32 -6.49 6.26 -12.32
N PHE A 33 -5.48 7.05 -11.94
CA PHE A 33 -5.07 7.37 -10.57
C PHE A 33 -4.65 8.82 -10.52
N LYS A 34 -4.71 9.50 -9.37
CA LYS A 34 -4.07 10.82 -9.26
C LYS A 34 -2.55 10.72 -9.17
N ARG A 35 -2.05 9.69 -8.49
CA ARG A 35 -0.62 9.43 -8.32
C ARG A 35 -0.29 7.98 -8.66
N LEU A 36 0.83 7.76 -9.33
CA LEU A 36 1.32 6.44 -9.69
C LEU A 36 2.71 6.21 -9.10
N PHE A 37 2.95 5.01 -8.58
CA PHE A 37 4.23 4.60 -8.03
C PHE A 37 4.81 3.44 -8.84
N ASP A 38 5.93 3.68 -9.52
CA ASP A 38 6.78 2.64 -10.09
C ASP A 38 8.19 2.81 -9.55
N LEU A 39 8.39 2.31 -8.34
CA LEU A 39 9.64 2.40 -7.58
C LEU A 39 10.67 1.34 -7.98
N HIS A 40 10.45 0.64 -9.08
CA HIS A 40 11.45 -0.27 -9.61
C HIS A 40 12.49 0.48 -10.45
N ALA A 41 13.71 -0.05 -10.54
CA ALA A 41 14.67 0.41 -11.54
C ALA A 41 14.12 0.13 -12.96
N ILE A 42 14.51 0.96 -13.94
CA ILE A 42 14.17 0.69 -15.35
C ILE A 42 14.81 -0.62 -15.80
N GLY A 43 14.03 -1.51 -16.38
CA GLY A 43 14.47 -2.81 -16.87
C GLY A 43 14.33 -3.96 -15.87
N SER A 44 13.81 -3.71 -14.67
CA SER A 44 13.52 -4.78 -13.70
C SER A 44 12.25 -5.56 -14.04
N TRP A 45 11.36 -4.99 -14.85
CA TRP A 45 10.18 -5.68 -15.33
C TRP A 45 10.57 -6.69 -16.41
N LYS A 46 9.86 -7.83 -16.45
CA LYS A 46 10.03 -8.83 -17.52
C LYS A 46 9.89 -8.21 -18.92
N ASP A 47 9.04 -7.20 -19.05
CA ASP A 47 8.87 -6.41 -20.25
C ASP A 47 9.27 -4.95 -19.98
N LYS A 48 10.51 -4.62 -20.34
CA LYS A 48 11.09 -3.28 -20.21
C LYS A 48 10.34 -2.24 -21.06
N GLN A 49 9.87 -2.62 -22.24
CA GLN A 49 9.18 -1.69 -23.13
C GLN A 49 7.82 -1.32 -22.55
N LYS A 50 7.08 -2.30 -22.04
CA LYS A 50 5.84 -2.06 -21.28
C LYS A 50 6.06 -1.15 -20.07
N GLN A 51 7.17 -1.32 -19.33
CA GLN A 51 7.50 -0.42 -18.22
C GLN A 51 7.69 1.02 -18.69
N ILE A 52 8.48 1.23 -19.75
CA ILE A 52 8.72 2.56 -20.33
C ILE A 52 7.41 3.19 -20.79
N ASP A 53 6.58 2.45 -21.51
CA ASP A 53 5.32 2.96 -22.04
C ASP A 53 4.31 3.26 -20.93
N THR A 54 4.32 2.47 -19.85
CA THR A 54 3.55 2.75 -18.64
C THR A 54 3.98 4.08 -18.01
N ARG A 55 5.29 4.32 -17.81
CA ARG A 55 5.79 5.58 -17.26
C ARG A 55 5.47 6.78 -18.17
N LYS A 56 5.63 6.63 -19.49
CA LYS A 56 5.26 7.65 -20.47
C LYS A 56 3.76 7.99 -20.39
N LYS A 57 2.90 6.98 -20.26
CA LYS A 57 1.47 7.22 -20.03
C LYS A 57 1.26 7.99 -18.74
N ALA A 58 1.84 7.53 -17.62
CA ALA A 58 1.68 8.13 -16.31
C ALA A 58 2.06 9.62 -16.27
N LEU A 59 3.21 9.99 -16.85
CA LEU A 59 3.70 11.38 -16.90
C LEU A 59 2.74 12.34 -17.63
N ARG A 60 1.85 11.84 -18.48
CA ARG A 60 0.88 12.67 -19.21
C ARG A 60 -0.36 13.01 -18.41
N ILE A 61 -0.66 12.25 -17.36
CA ILE A 61 -1.97 12.27 -16.70
C ILE A 61 -1.89 12.38 -15.18
N ASN A 62 -0.77 11.97 -14.57
CA ASN A 62 -0.65 11.77 -13.13
C ASN A 62 0.69 12.31 -12.61
N THR A 63 0.77 12.50 -11.30
CA THR A 63 2.08 12.57 -10.63
C THR A 63 2.69 11.17 -10.58
N LEU A 64 3.88 11.00 -11.16
CA LEU A 64 4.63 9.73 -11.15
C LEU A 64 5.75 9.80 -10.09
N TYR A 65 5.76 8.84 -9.18
CA TYR A 65 6.87 8.59 -8.26
C TYR A 65 7.72 7.41 -8.72
N THR A 66 9.02 7.67 -8.88
CA THR A 66 10.08 6.70 -9.12
C THR A 66 11.12 6.82 -8.00
N LEU A 67 12.17 5.99 -8.01
CA LEU A 67 13.27 6.12 -7.05
C LEU A 67 13.98 7.48 -7.13
N ASP A 68 13.91 8.17 -8.28
CA ASP A 68 14.64 9.42 -8.52
C ASP A 68 13.98 10.63 -7.85
N ASN A 69 12.67 10.58 -7.61
CA ASN A 69 11.90 11.72 -7.07
C ASN A 69 11.07 11.38 -5.83
N TYR A 70 11.07 10.12 -5.39
CA TYR A 70 10.46 9.74 -4.13
C TYR A 70 11.33 10.27 -2.97
N PRO A 71 10.76 10.95 -1.96
CA PRO A 71 11.51 11.60 -0.87
C PRO A 71 12.02 10.59 0.17
N LEU A 72 12.81 9.60 -0.25
CA LEU A 72 13.20 8.48 0.61
C LEU A 72 14.08 8.93 1.78
N ASP A 73 14.99 9.88 1.55
CA ASP A 73 15.91 10.35 2.59
C ASP A 73 15.18 11.18 3.65
N GLU A 74 14.24 12.03 3.23
CA GLU A 74 13.38 12.79 4.14
C GLU A 74 12.53 11.84 4.99
N LEU A 75 11.93 10.82 4.36
CA LEU A 75 11.08 9.85 5.06
C LEU A 75 11.89 8.99 6.03
N LYS A 76 13.09 8.51 5.64
CA LYS A 76 13.98 7.78 6.56
C LYS A 76 14.34 8.63 7.78
N LYS A 77 14.65 9.90 7.57
CA LYS A 77 14.98 10.85 8.65
C LYS A 77 13.76 11.11 9.55
N PHE A 78 12.59 11.33 8.97
CA PHE A 78 11.35 11.61 9.71
C PHE A 78 10.90 10.41 10.56
N PHE A 79 10.90 9.21 9.98
CA PHE A 79 10.43 8.00 10.65
C PHE A 79 11.52 7.27 11.46
N LYS A 80 12.79 7.65 11.29
CA LYS A 80 13.96 7.03 11.93
C LYS A 80 14.07 5.52 11.65
N THR A 81 13.72 5.13 10.43
CA THR A 81 13.79 3.74 9.95
C THR A 81 13.95 3.73 8.43
N ASP A 82 14.54 2.67 7.89
CA ASP A 82 14.63 2.37 6.47
C ASP A 82 13.82 1.13 6.09
N TYR A 83 12.88 0.70 6.94
CA TYR A 83 12.16 -0.54 6.75
C TYR A 83 11.12 -0.44 5.61
N PHE A 84 11.57 -0.65 4.38
CA PHE A 84 10.76 -0.61 3.17
C PHE A 84 11.03 -1.83 2.29
N SER A 85 10.07 -2.74 2.17
CA SER A 85 10.23 -3.98 1.39
C SER A 85 9.31 -4.09 0.17
N CYS A 86 8.38 -3.15 -0.05
CA CYS A 86 7.46 -3.18 -1.18
C CYS A 86 6.82 -1.80 -1.44
N SER A 87 6.27 -1.57 -2.64
CA SER A 87 5.68 -0.26 -3.01
C SER A 87 4.57 0.21 -2.06
N ALA A 88 3.77 -0.71 -1.50
CA ALA A 88 2.72 -0.35 -0.54
C ALA A 88 3.29 0.32 0.72
N ALA A 89 4.44 -0.14 1.22
CA ALA A 89 5.12 0.48 2.35
C ALA A 89 5.54 1.93 2.05
N TYR A 90 6.12 2.16 0.87
CA TYR A 90 6.47 3.51 0.40
C TYR A 90 5.24 4.41 0.29
N MET A 91 4.12 3.90 -0.24
CA MET A 91 2.90 4.69 -0.36
C MET A 91 2.30 5.03 1.00
N ILE A 92 2.26 4.10 1.95
CA ILE A 92 1.73 4.37 3.30
C ILE A 92 2.63 5.40 4.02
N ALA A 93 3.95 5.26 3.94
CA ALA A 93 4.87 6.22 4.56
C ALA A 93 4.70 7.64 4.03
N LEU A 94 4.56 7.79 2.69
CA LEU A 94 4.32 9.10 2.09
C LEU A 94 2.96 9.67 2.49
N ALA A 95 1.92 8.84 2.55
CA ALA A 95 0.60 9.24 3.02
C ALA A 95 0.64 9.80 4.45
N ILE A 96 1.36 9.12 5.36
CA ILE A 96 1.56 9.60 6.73
C ILE A 96 2.32 10.94 6.72
N TYR A 97 3.41 11.03 5.95
CA TYR A 97 4.25 12.22 5.87
C TYR A 97 3.49 13.45 5.32
N GLU A 98 2.55 13.24 4.40
CA GLU A 98 1.69 14.28 3.82
C GLU A 98 0.45 14.62 4.69
N GLY A 99 0.31 14.05 5.89
CA GLY A 99 -0.79 14.37 6.79
C GLY A 99 -2.13 13.72 6.40
N ALA A 100 -2.09 12.46 5.97
CA ALA A 100 -3.30 11.67 5.81
C ALA A 100 -4.12 11.63 7.10
N THR A 101 -5.44 11.67 6.96
CA THR A 101 -6.39 11.47 8.08
C THR A 101 -6.95 10.06 8.06
N SER A 102 -7.01 9.45 6.87
CA SER A 102 -7.35 8.03 6.68
C SER A 102 -6.68 7.45 5.45
N ILE A 103 -6.40 6.15 5.49
CA ILE A 103 -5.75 5.37 4.44
C ILE A 103 -6.58 4.11 4.18
N ASP A 104 -7.14 4.01 2.98
CA ASP A 104 -7.83 2.80 2.52
C ASP A 104 -6.89 1.98 1.62
N LEU A 105 -6.72 0.70 1.93
CA LEU A 105 -5.92 -0.24 1.16
C LEU A 105 -6.84 -1.17 0.36
N TYR A 106 -6.74 -1.15 -0.96
CA TYR A 106 -7.44 -2.06 -1.86
C TYR A 106 -6.43 -2.87 -2.69
N GLY A 107 -6.66 -4.17 -2.89
CA GLY A 107 -5.76 -5.00 -3.69
C GLY A 107 -4.34 -5.15 -3.12
N VAL A 108 -4.16 -4.82 -1.84
CA VAL A 108 -2.91 -5.07 -1.10
C VAL A 108 -3.11 -6.38 -0.34
N ASN A 109 -2.98 -7.49 -1.06
CA ASN A 109 -3.26 -8.82 -0.53
C ASN A 109 -1.92 -9.50 -0.23
N MET A 110 -1.50 -9.44 1.03
CA MET A 110 -0.28 -10.07 1.50
C MET A 110 -0.54 -11.50 2.01
N VAL A 111 -1.28 -12.29 1.21
CA VAL A 111 -1.60 -13.69 1.53
C VAL A 111 -0.31 -14.49 1.50
N ILE A 112 -0.18 -15.40 2.47
CA ILE A 112 1.02 -16.19 2.74
C ILE A 112 1.23 -17.23 1.63
N ALA A 113 1.63 -16.78 0.46
CA ALA A 113 2.51 -17.54 -0.42
C ALA A 113 3.96 -17.21 0.00
N LYS A 114 4.90 -18.15 -0.19
CA LYS A 114 6.34 -17.96 0.13
C LYS A 114 6.89 -16.62 -0.36
N GLU A 115 6.36 -16.11 -1.47
CA GLU A 115 6.76 -14.87 -2.13
C GLU A 115 6.45 -13.59 -1.33
N TYR A 116 5.48 -13.59 -0.40
CA TYR A 116 5.06 -12.37 0.34
C TYR A 116 5.35 -12.42 1.84
N ALA A 117 5.91 -13.52 2.34
CA ALA A 117 6.20 -13.72 3.76
C ALA A 117 7.09 -12.61 4.36
N HIS A 118 8.01 -12.08 3.55
CA HIS A 118 8.93 -11.00 3.96
C HIS A 118 8.34 -9.59 3.75
N GLN A 119 7.30 -9.44 2.93
CA GLN A 119 6.70 -8.13 2.62
C GLN A 119 5.59 -7.76 3.59
N LYS A 120 4.80 -8.75 4.04
CA LYS A 120 3.69 -8.52 4.98
C LYS A 120 4.13 -7.78 6.25
N PRO A 121 5.21 -8.18 6.96
CA PRO A 121 5.56 -7.52 8.21
C PRO A 121 5.93 -6.04 8.02
N CYS A 122 6.48 -5.68 6.85
CA CYS A 122 6.75 -4.28 6.51
C CYS A 122 5.45 -3.48 6.32
N VAL A 123 4.46 -4.05 5.63
CA VAL A 123 3.16 -3.37 5.49
C VAL A 123 2.43 -3.25 6.83
N ASP A 124 2.44 -4.31 7.66
CA ASP A 124 1.88 -4.25 9.01
C ASP A 124 2.57 -3.16 9.86
N TYR A 125 3.90 -3.04 9.76
CA TYR A 125 4.67 -1.98 10.42
C TYR A 125 4.20 -0.59 10.01
N TRP A 126 4.04 -0.33 8.71
CA TRP A 126 3.60 0.98 8.23
C TRP A 126 2.13 1.29 8.55
N CYS A 127 1.25 0.29 8.53
CA CYS A 127 -0.11 0.46 9.04
C CYS A 127 -0.11 0.80 10.53
N GLY A 128 0.72 0.11 11.33
CA GLY A 128 0.91 0.42 12.75
C GLY A 128 1.45 1.84 12.97
N GLN A 129 2.40 2.30 12.15
CA GLN A 129 2.91 3.68 12.18
C GLN A 129 1.82 4.72 11.90
N ALA A 130 0.92 4.44 10.94
CA ALA A 130 -0.23 5.31 10.65
C ALA A 130 -1.21 5.35 11.82
N MET A 131 -1.65 4.19 12.30
CA MET A 131 -2.59 4.07 13.42
C MET A 131 -2.06 4.72 14.70
N GLY A 132 -0.77 4.51 15.02
CA GLY A 132 -0.11 5.13 16.17
C GLY A 132 -0.01 6.66 16.08
N ARG A 133 -0.29 7.26 14.92
CA ARG A 133 -0.36 8.71 14.68
C ARG A 133 -1.80 9.21 14.56
N GLY A 134 -2.79 8.39 14.90
CA GLY A 134 -4.21 8.76 14.84
C GLY A 134 -4.81 8.73 13.42
N ILE A 135 -4.13 8.09 12.46
CA ILE A 135 -4.62 7.93 11.09
C ILE A 135 -5.42 6.64 11.00
N GLU A 136 -6.66 6.73 10.53
CA GLU A 136 -7.50 5.54 10.33
C GLU A 136 -6.95 4.69 9.17
N VAL A 137 -6.87 3.37 9.35
CA VAL A 137 -6.42 2.45 8.30
C VAL A 137 -7.47 1.38 8.07
N ALA A 138 -7.99 1.30 6.85
CA ALA A 138 -8.96 0.30 6.43
C ALA A 138 -8.37 -0.61 5.35
N VAL A 139 -8.48 -1.94 5.53
CA VAL A 139 -7.99 -2.92 4.54
C VAL A 139 -9.16 -3.64 3.89
N TYR A 140 -9.30 -3.45 2.58
CA TYR A 140 -10.36 -4.03 1.76
C TYR A 140 -9.85 -5.24 1.00
N GLY A 141 -10.49 -6.38 1.27
CA GLY A 141 -10.17 -7.66 0.64
C GLY A 141 -10.40 -8.80 1.64
N LYS A 142 -11.28 -9.74 1.29
CA LYS A 142 -11.58 -10.90 2.16
C LYS A 142 -10.35 -11.78 2.38
N THR A 143 -9.45 -11.81 1.41
CA THR A 143 -8.24 -12.62 1.44
C THR A 143 -7.07 -11.91 2.14
N SER A 144 -7.10 -10.59 2.32
CA SER A 144 -5.98 -9.86 2.91
C SER A 144 -5.82 -10.15 4.40
N THR A 145 -4.58 -10.49 4.79
CA THR A 145 -4.14 -10.79 6.16
C THR A 145 -3.40 -9.61 6.82
N ILE A 146 -3.30 -8.45 6.14
CA ILE A 146 -2.68 -7.24 6.72
C ILE A 146 -3.39 -6.89 8.02
N MET A 147 -2.63 -6.63 9.08
CA MET A 147 -3.11 -6.38 10.45
C MET A 147 -4.04 -7.47 11.00
N LYS A 148 -3.94 -8.70 10.48
CA LYS A 148 -4.69 -9.87 10.95
C LYS A 148 -3.74 -11.03 11.17
N THR A 149 -4.12 -11.92 12.08
CA THR A 149 -3.43 -13.22 12.20
C THR A 149 -3.76 -14.09 10.98
N PRO A 150 -2.86 -15.02 10.59
CA PRO A 150 -3.08 -15.88 9.43
C PRO A 150 -4.41 -16.64 9.44
N ALA A 151 -4.81 -17.13 10.62
CA ALA A 151 -6.06 -17.88 10.81
C ALA A 151 -7.23 -16.99 11.25
N GLY A 152 -7.02 -15.68 11.46
CA GLY A 152 -8.01 -14.80 12.08
C GLY A 152 -8.34 -15.14 13.54
N LEU A 153 -7.52 -15.96 14.19
CA LEU A 153 -7.61 -16.34 15.60
C LEU A 153 -6.49 -15.66 16.40
N LEU A 154 -6.76 -15.31 17.67
CA LEU A 154 -5.71 -14.93 18.60
C LEU A 154 -4.81 -16.13 18.91
N TYR A 155 -3.53 -15.86 19.21
CA TYR A 155 -2.58 -16.90 19.57
C TYR A 155 -3.06 -17.68 20.80
N GLY A 156 -3.00 -19.02 20.72
CA GLY A 156 -3.41 -19.92 21.81
C GLY A 156 -4.88 -20.34 21.79
N TYR A 157 -5.69 -19.87 20.83
CA TYR A 157 -7.12 -20.19 20.77
C TYR A 157 -7.49 -21.08 19.59
N LEU A 158 -8.55 -21.88 19.78
CA LEU A 158 -9.08 -22.81 18.77
C LEU A 158 -10.36 -22.30 18.09
N THR A 159 -11.02 -21.28 18.66
CA THR A 159 -12.25 -20.69 18.14
C THR A 159 -12.10 -19.17 18.01
N LYS A 160 -12.94 -18.54 17.19
CA LYS A 160 -12.85 -17.11 16.91
C LYS A 160 -13.26 -16.29 18.13
N GLN A 161 -12.48 -15.26 18.45
CA GLN A 161 -12.77 -14.33 19.54
C GLN A 161 -13.67 -13.19 19.01
N GLU A 162 -14.63 -12.76 19.83
CA GLU A 162 -15.38 -11.54 19.57
C GLU A 162 -14.52 -10.33 19.95
N LEU A 163 -14.36 -9.39 19.01
CA LEU A 163 -13.73 -8.11 19.29
C LEU A 163 -14.80 -7.17 19.86
N ASN A 164 -14.80 -7.00 21.19
CA ASN A 164 -15.59 -5.94 21.83
C ASN A 164 -14.83 -4.62 21.69
N HIS A 165 -15.14 -3.85 20.64
CA HIS A 165 -14.73 -2.44 20.52
C HIS A 165 -15.56 -1.59 21.48
N GLY A 166 -15.37 -1.80 22.80
CA GLY A 166 -16.18 -1.20 23.86
C GLY A 166 -16.65 0.20 23.49
N LYS A 167 -17.97 0.41 23.46
CA LYS A 167 -18.56 1.73 23.29
C LYS A 167 -17.96 2.62 24.39
N GLN A 168 -17.07 3.52 24.02
CA GLN A 168 -16.71 4.67 24.86
C GLN A 168 -17.87 5.66 24.82
#